data_AF-A0A7W1JDU2-F1
#
_entry.id   AF-A0A7W1JDU2-F1
#
_cell.length_a   1.000
_cell.length_b   1.000
_cell.length_c   1.000
_cell.angle_alpha   90.00
_cell.angle_beta   90.00
_cell.angle_gamma   90.00
#
_symmetry.space_group_name_H-M   'P 1'
#
loop_
_entity.id
_entity.type
_entity.pdbx_description
1 polymer ?
#
loop_
_entity_poly.entity_id
_entity_poly.type
_entity_poly.pdbx_seq_one_letter_code
_entity_poly.pdbx_strand_id
1 'polypeptide(L)'
;MPELPFSVRLTVPSEPQQVGAPVQVSIAVRNISDQPLWIIGVLEGSELGLRYPHYLPQITGPQPLPAVEIEYDMLAPLRLQDFRRLAAGESFDPTAQQNGEAYLPLYTFTNFRPPAPGRYELRLTLSTESTANEQWMGGWELPGKEQAQERLTLVPRLRVDSNVAVVMVE
;
A
#
# COMPACT_ATOMS: atom_id res chain seq x y z
N MET A 1 -12.15 -10.43 -19.44
CA MET A 1 -11.10 -9.51 -18.97
C MET A 1 -10.00 -10.38 -18.40
N PRO A 2 -8.70 -10.12 -18.67
CA PRO A 2 -7.64 -10.88 -18.01
C PRO A 2 -7.76 -10.69 -16.50
N GLU A 3 -7.63 -11.77 -15.74
CA GLU A 3 -7.62 -11.72 -14.29
C GLU A 3 -6.38 -10.96 -13.81
N LEU A 4 -6.56 -10.06 -12.84
CA LEU A 4 -5.46 -9.31 -12.26
C LEU A 4 -4.61 -10.26 -11.41
N PRO A 5 -3.26 -10.26 -11.54
CA PRO A 5 -2.43 -11.27 -10.90
C PRO A 5 -2.25 -11.09 -9.39
N PHE A 6 -2.73 -9.98 -8.82
CA PHE A 6 -2.76 -9.72 -7.39
C PHE A 6 -4.18 -9.50 -6.89
N SER A 7 -4.43 -9.92 -5.64
CA SER A 7 -5.58 -9.48 -4.84
C SER A 7 -5.09 -8.70 -3.64
N VAL A 8 -5.82 -7.63 -3.27
CA VAL A 8 -5.57 -6.84 -2.05
C VAL A 8 -6.72 -7.09 -1.07
N ARG A 9 -6.40 -7.35 0.20
CA ARG A 9 -7.39 -7.55 1.26
C ARG A 9 -7.11 -6.65 2.45
N LEU A 10 -8.16 -5.98 2.92
CA LEU A 10 -8.19 -5.28 4.21
C LEU A 10 -8.95 -6.13 5.23
N THR A 11 -8.38 -6.23 6.42
CA THR A 11 -9.00 -6.85 7.59
C THR A 11 -9.06 -5.84 8.73
N VAL A 12 -10.20 -5.76 9.41
CA VAL A 12 -10.49 -4.84 10.52
C VAL A 12 -11.18 -5.61 11.66
N PRO A 13 -11.19 -5.09 12.90
CA PRO A 13 -11.93 -5.68 14.00
C PRO A 13 -13.42 -5.91 13.65
N SER A 14 -13.96 -7.05 14.08
CA SER A 14 -15.38 -7.37 13.94
C SER A 14 -16.26 -6.69 14.98
N GLU A 15 -15.69 -6.46 16.17
CA GLU A 15 -16.39 -5.82 17.28
C GLU A 15 -16.48 -4.30 17.09
N PRO A 16 -17.55 -3.65 17.60
CA PRO A 16 -17.62 -2.19 17.65
C PRO A 16 -16.39 -1.59 18.32
N GLN A 17 -15.85 -0.55 17.70
CA GLN A 17 -14.70 0.20 18.19
C GLN A 17 -15.18 1.43 18.96
N GLN A 18 -14.42 1.88 19.94
CA GLN A 18 -14.76 3.10 20.67
C GLN A 18 -14.39 4.34 19.86
N VAL A 19 -15.23 5.40 19.93
CA VAL A 19 -14.86 6.72 19.41
C VAL A 19 -13.49 7.17 19.92
N GLY A 20 -12.66 7.67 19.01
CA GLY A 20 -11.30 8.16 19.30
C GLY A 20 -10.25 7.07 19.53
N ALA A 21 -10.62 5.79 19.57
CA ALA A 21 -9.67 4.69 19.74
C ALA A 21 -8.97 4.31 18.42
N PRO A 22 -7.73 3.79 18.47
CA PRO A 22 -7.07 3.20 17.31
C PRO A 22 -7.91 2.11 16.67
N VAL A 23 -8.11 2.19 15.37
CA VAL A 23 -8.64 1.08 14.58
C VAL A 23 -7.46 0.34 13.96
N GLN A 24 -7.30 -0.93 14.33
CA GLN A 24 -6.28 -1.79 13.73
C GLN A 24 -6.71 -2.19 12.31
N VAL A 25 -5.93 -1.85 11.30
CA VAL A 25 -6.18 -2.28 9.91
C VAL A 25 -5.01 -3.16 9.47
N SER A 26 -5.31 -4.38 9.03
CA SER A 26 -4.31 -5.28 8.46
C SER A 26 -4.48 -5.39 6.95
N ILE A 27 -3.36 -5.43 6.23
CA ILE A 27 -3.32 -5.44 4.78
C ILE A 27 -2.63 -6.72 4.31
N ALA A 28 -3.21 -7.38 3.32
CA ALA A 28 -2.58 -8.50 2.64
C ALA A 28 -2.62 -8.29 1.13
N VAL A 29 -1.46 -8.30 0.49
CA VAL A 29 -1.33 -8.40 -0.96
C VAL A 29 -0.93 -9.82 -1.30
N ARG A 30 -1.71 -10.48 -2.15
CA ARG A 30 -1.55 -11.90 -2.49
C ARG A 30 -1.35 -12.08 -3.99
N ASN A 31 -0.36 -12.87 -4.36
CA ASN A 31 -0.20 -13.38 -5.72
C ASN A 31 -1.24 -14.47 -5.99
N ILE A 32 -2.19 -14.20 -6.90
CA ILE A 32 -3.24 -15.15 -7.28
C ILE A 32 -2.98 -15.82 -8.62
N SER A 33 -1.86 -15.52 -9.26
CA SER A 33 -1.40 -16.23 -10.45
C SER A 33 -0.75 -17.58 -10.12
N ASP A 34 -0.49 -18.37 -11.14
CA ASP A 34 0.22 -19.66 -11.09
C ASP A 34 1.75 -19.51 -11.19
N GLN A 35 2.27 -18.29 -11.35
CA GLN A 35 3.69 -18.00 -11.50
C GLN A 35 4.18 -17.09 -10.36
N PRO A 36 5.48 -17.14 -10.00
CA PRO A 36 6.04 -16.18 -9.06
C PRO A 36 6.13 -14.78 -9.68
N LEU A 37 5.84 -13.74 -8.90
CA LEU A 37 5.79 -12.35 -9.35
C LEU A 37 6.61 -11.43 -8.46
N TRP A 38 7.08 -10.32 -9.03
CA TRP A 38 7.74 -9.26 -8.28
C TRP A 38 6.75 -8.15 -7.91
N ILE A 39 6.93 -7.61 -6.72
CA ILE A 39 6.16 -6.48 -6.21
C ILE A 39 7.04 -5.61 -5.31
N ILE A 40 6.62 -4.38 -5.08
CA ILE A 40 7.25 -3.44 -4.15
C ILE A 40 6.21 -3.07 -3.09
N GLY A 41 6.61 -3.04 -1.81
CA GLY A 41 5.76 -2.57 -0.71
C GLY A 41 5.56 -1.07 -0.71
N VAL A 42 5.05 -0.53 0.39
CA VAL A 42 4.81 0.92 0.54
C VAL A 42 6.14 1.66 0.67
N LEU A 43 6.32 2.70 -0.13
CA LEU A 43 7.47 3.59 -0.08
C LEU A 43 7.05 5.02 0.29
N GLU A 44 8.00 5.91 0.58
CA GLU A 44 7.70 7.34 0.78
C GLU A 44 6.97 7.90 -0.44
N GLY A 45 5.86 8.60 -0.27
CA GLY A 45 5.07 9.14 -1.38
C GLY A 45 4.15 8.14 -2.10
N SER A 46 4.22 6.83 -1.79
CA SER A 46 3.27 5.84 -2.31
C SER A 46 1.82 6.14 -1.90
N GLU A 47 1.64 6.57 -0.66
CA GLU A 47 0.33 6.86 -0.07
C GLU A 47 -0.37 8.07 -0.69
N LEU A 48 0.43 9.06 -1.04
CA LEU A 48 -0.03 10.33 -1.60
C LEU A 48 -0.11 10.32 -3.14
N GLY A 49 0.28 9.22 -3.77
CA GLY A 49 0.36 9.13 -5.24
C GLY A 49 1.50 9.96 -5.86
N LEU A 50 2.55 10.26 -5.10
CA LEU A 50 3.72 11.04 -5.57
C LEU A 50 4.73 10.17 -6.32
N ARG A 51 4.79 8.88 -6.01
CA ARG A 51 5.55 7.88 -6.76
C ARG A 51 4.90 6.52 -6.72
N TYR A 52 5.22 5.71 -7.72
CA TYR A 52 4.84 4.31 -7.75
C TYR A 52 5.74 3.44 -6.85
N PRO A 53 5.21 2.30 -6.34
CA PRO A 53 3.80 1.89 -6.43
C PRO A 53 2.89 2.83 -5.64
N HIS A 54 1.69 3.09 -6.14
CA HIS A 54 0.67 3.81 -5.39
C HIS A 54 -0.04 2.84 -4.45
N TYR A 55 -0.17 3.24 -3.19
CA TYR A 55 -0.98 2.55 -2.19
C TYR A 55 -1.93 3.59 -1.61
N LEU A 56 -3.09 3.79 -2.23
CA LEU A 56 -3.98 4.92 -1.93
C LEU A 56 -5.07 4.48 -0.93
N PRO A 57 -4.89 4.67 0.38
CA PRO A 57 -5.92 4.39 1.37
C PRO A 57 -7.05 5.42 1.26
N GLN A 58 -8.27 4.96 1.51
CA GLN A 58 -9.45 5.79 1.61
C GLN A 58 -10.27 5.36 2.81
N ILE A 59 -10.74 6.33 3.58
CA ILE A 59 -11.67 6.12 4.68
C ILE A 59 -12.84 7.07 4.46
N THR A 60 -14.05 6.52 4.44
CA THR A 60 -15.30 7.29 4.46
C THR A 60 -16.03 7.01 5.76
N GLY A 61 -16.75 8.01 6.27
CA GLY A 61 -17.46 7.91 7.54
C GLY A 61 -18.72 8.78 7.57
N PRO A 62 -19.42 8.82 8.71
CA PRO A 62 -20.64 9.62 8.88
C PRO A 62 -20.39 11.12 8.81
N GLN A 63 -19.14 11.55 9.03
CA GLN A 63 -18.69 12.93 8.95
C GLN A 63 -17.41 13.01 8.11
N PRO A 64 -17.13 14.17 7.48
CA PRO A 64 -15.85 14.41 6.83
C PRO A 64 -14.69 14.17 7.80
N LEU A 65 -13.71 13.39 7.37
CA LEU A 65 -12.48 13.17 8.12
C LEU A 65 -11.47 14.27 7.79
N PRO A 66 -10.61 14.66 8.74
CA PRO A 66 -9.51 15.58 8.43
C PRO A 66 -8.62 14.97 7.35
N ALA A 67 -8.11 15.84 6.47
CA ALA A 67 -7.10 15.42 5.52
C ALA A 67 -5.84 14.94 6.26
N VAL A 68 -5.22 13.89 5.73
CA VAL A 68 -3.94 13.41 6.23
C VAL A 68 -2.85 14.30 5.62
N GLU A 69 -2.20 15.09 6.47
CA GLU A 69 -1.06 15.92 6.08
C GLU A 69 0.21 15.11 6.26
N ILE A 70 0.84 14.74 5.15
CA ILE A 70 2.16 14.11 5.10
C ILE A 70 2.99 14.95 4.14
N GLU A 71 4.10 15.47 4.63
CA GLU A 71 5.05 16.22 3.83
C GLU A 71 6.32 15.39 3.65
N TYR A 72 6.81 15.36 2.42
CA TYR A 72 8.10 14.79 2.08
C TYR A 72 8.95 15.87 1.42
N ASP A 73 10.06 16.24 2.05
CA ASP A 73 11.05 17.14 1.44
C ASP A 73 11.68 16.50 0.21
N MET A 74 11.83 15.18 0.23
CA MET A 74 12.42 14.37 -0.82
C MET A 74 12.03 12.91 -0.66
N LEU A 75 11.92 12.20 -1.78
CA LEU A 75 11.64 10.76 -1.79
C LEU A 75 12.94 9.97 -1.81
N ALA A 76 13.10 9.06 -0.86
CA ALA A 76 14.23 8.14 -0.82
C ALA A 76 14.33 7.34 -2.13
N PRO A 77 15.54 7.12 -2.65
CA PRO A 77 15.73 6.38 -3.89
C PRO A 77 15.25 4.93 -3.78
N LEU A 78 14.72 4.38 -4.88
CA LEU A 78 14.31 2.97 -5.00
C LEU A 78 15.53 2.04 -4.94
N ARG A 79 15.47 1.01 -4.10
CA ARG A 79 16.56 0.07 -3.83
C ARG A 79 16.15 -1.36 -4.18
N LEU A 80 17.15 -2.21 -4.41
CA LEU A 80 16.89 -3.65 -4.66
C LEU A 80 16.18 -4.35 -3.51
N GLN A 81 16.39 -3.91 -2.26
CA GLN A 81 15.72 -4.46 -1.07
C GLN A 81 14.23 -4.13 -1.01
N ASP A 82 13.75 -3.18 -1.81
CA ASP A 82 12.33 -2.82 -1.84
C ASP A 82 11.52 -3.82 -2.68
N PHE A 83 12.19 -4.64 -3.49
CA PHE A 83 11.56 -5.65 -4.32
C PHE A 83 11.38 -6.95 -3.56
N ARG A 84 10.13 -7.41 -3.52
CA ARG A 84 9.77 -8.73 -3.01
C ARG A 84 9.33 -9.63 -4.15
N ARG A 85 9.81 -10.87 -4.12
CA ARG A 85 9.29 -11.94 -4.96
C ARG A 85 8.23 -12.70 -4.17
N LEU A 86 7.03 -12.80 -4.72
CA LEU A 86 5.94 -13.61 -4.17
C LEU A 86 5.80 -14.89 -4.99
N ALA A 87 5.88 -16.04 -4.33
CA ALA A 87 5.48 -17.31 -4.94
C ALA A 87 3.97 -17.30 -5.28
N ALA A 88 3.55 -18.23 -6.14
CA ALA A 88 2.14 -18.44 -6.43
C ALA A 88 1.37 -18.73 -5.13
N GLY A 89 0.29 -17.99 -4.89
CA GLY A 89 -0.52 -18.10 -3.67
C GLY A 89 0.07 -17.45 -2.42
N GLU A 90 1.30 -16.93 -2.45
CA GLU A 90 1.93 -16.24 -1.32
C GLU A 90 1.27 -14.87 -1.08
N SER A 91 1.12 -14.51 0.20
CA SER A 91 0.67 -13.19 0.66
C SER A 91 1.76 -12.52 1.48
N PHE A 92 1.81 -11.19 1.43
CA PHE A 92 2.61 -10.39 2.36
C PHE A 92 1.87 -9.12 2.79
N ASP A 93 2.33 -8.52 3.88
CA ASP A 93 1.89 -7.20 4.32
C ASP A 93 2.82 -6.14 3.67
N PRO A 94 2.29 -5.26 2.80
CA PRO A 94 3.10 -4.26 2.11
C PRO A 94 3.59 -3.13 3.01
N THR A 95 3.19 -3.12 4.28
CA THR A 95 3.60 -2.12 5.29
C THR A 95 4.59 -2.68 6.32
N ALA A 96 4.79 -4.00 6.34
CA ALA A 96 5.65 -4.66 7.31
C ALA A 96 7.10 -4.72 6.83
N GLN A 97 8.03 -4.28 7.67
CA GLN A 97 9.46 -4.50 7.46
C GLN A 97 9.77 -5.95 7.85
N GLN A 98 10.09 -6.82 6.88
CA GLN A 98 10.16 -8.26 7.15
C GLN A 98 11.52 -8.94 7.06
N ASN A 99 12.54 -8.51 6.36
CA ASN A 99 13.82 -9.22 6.20
C ASN A 99 14.83 -8.19 5.66
N GLY A 100 14.81 -6.98 6.24
CA GLY A 100 15.56 -5.84 5.73
C GLY A 100 14.84 -5.03 4.63
N GLU A 101 13.59 -5.36 4.26
CA GLU A 101 12.79 -4.46 3.42
C GLU A 101 12.45 -3.17 4.20
N ALA A 102 12.50 -2.03 3.51
CA ALA A 102 12.29 -0.70 4.11
C ALA A 102 10.86 -0.18 3.94
N TYR A 103 9.87 -1.09 3.94
CA TYR A 103 8.48 -0.70 3.76
C TYR A 103 7.98 0.22 4.86
N LEU A 104 7.10 1.15 4.47
CA LEU A 104 6.53 2.14 5.37
C LEU A 104 5.09 1.78 5.75
N PRO A 105 4.63 2.19 6.93
CA PRO A 105 3.21 2.12 7.27
C PRO A 105 2.38 3.00 6.33
N LEU A 106 1.13 2.62 6.09
CA LEU A 106 0.13 3.57 5.59
C LEU A 106 -0.35 4.43 6.75
N TYR A 107 0.05 5.70 6.74
CA TYR A 107 -0.18 6.66 7.80
C TYR A 107 -1.68 6.89 8.02
N THR A 108 -2.47 6.97 6.94
CA THR A 108 -3.94 7.09 6.98
C THR A 108 -4.58 6.00 7.82
N PHE A 109 -4.19 4.75 7.63
CA PHE A 109 -4.74 3.64 8.40
C PHE A 109 -4.12 3.54 9.81
N THR A 110 -2.80 3.73 9.93
CA THR A 110 -2.08 3.61 11.21
C THR A 110 -2.57 4.64 12.24
N ASN A 111 -2.86 5.86 11.79
CA ASN A 111 -3.31 6.96 12.64
C ASN A 111 -4.82 7.14 12.64
N PHE A 112 -5.58 6.24 12.02
CA PHE A 112 -7.03 6.37 12.00
C PHE A 112 -7.61 6.26 13.42
N ARG A 113 -8.29 7.33 13.83
CA ARG A 113 -9.07 7.44 15.08
C ARG A 113 -10.43 8.00 14.69
N PRO A 114 -11.53 7.22 14.74
CA PRO A 114 -12.84 7.70 14.30
C PRO A 114 -13.34 8.79 15.25
N PRO A 115 -13.69 10.00 14.78
CA PRO A 115 -14.05 11.12 15.65
C PRO A 115 -15.50 11.08 16.14
N ALA A 116 -16.35 10.22 15.58
CA ALA A 116 -17.76 10.13 15.91
C ALA A 116 -18.27 8.68 15.81
N PRO A 117 -19.39 8.34 16.49
CA PRO A 117 -20.03 7.04 16.30
C PRO A 117 -20.55 6.89 14.88
N GLY A 118 -20.58 5.66 14.39
CA GLY A 118 -21.19 5.30 13.10
C GLY A 118 -20.40 4.28 12.30
N ARG A 119 -20.78 4.16 11.02
CA ARG A 119 -20.20 3.22 10.07
C ARG A 119 -19.07 3.90 9.30
N TYR A 120 -17.88 3.29 9.32
CA TYR A 120 -16.74 3.71 8.51
C TYR A 120 -16.41 2.64 7.47
N GLU A 121 -16.16 3.06 6.23
CA GLU A 121 -15.74 2.17 5.15
C GLU A 121 -14.31 2.47 4.73
N LEU A 122 -13.48 1.45 4.71
CA LEU A 122 -12.07 1.52 4.37
C LEU A 122 -11.83 0.79 3.05
N ARG A 123 -11.03 1.41 2.18
CA ARG A 123 -10.60 0.88 0.89
C ARG A 123 -9.13 1.18 0.67
N LEU A 124 -8.46 0.34 -0.11
CA LEU A 124 -7.10 0.56 -0.56
C LEU A 124 -7.02 0.26 -2.05
N THR A 125 -6.49 1.19 -2.83
CA THR A 125 -6.09 0.94 -4.21
C THR A 125 -4.58 0.73 -4.28
N LEU A 126 -4.16 -0.40 -4.85
CA LEU A 126 -2.81 -0.61 -5.34
C LEU A 126 -2.74 -0.25 -6.83
N SER A 127 -1.81 0.60 -7.23
CA SER A 127 -1.49 0.82 -8.64
C SER A 127 0.01 0.75 -8.90
N THR A 128 0.36 0.00 -9.94
CA THR A 128 1.71 -0.21 -10.48
C THR A 128 1.76 0.13 -11.98
N GLU A 129 0.80 0.90 -12.47
CA GLU A 129 0.50 1.09 -13.92
C GLU A 129 1.61 1.83 -14.69
N SER A 130 2.44 2.63 -14.02
CA SER A 130 3.47 3.41 -14.71
C SER A 130 4.57 2.55 -15.31
N THR A 131 4.90 2.86 -16.56
CA THR A 131 6.06 2.34 -17.29
C THR A 131 7.26 3.29 -17.27
N ALA A 132 7.09 4.53 -16.80
CA ALA A 132 8.14 5.54 -16.76
C ALA A 132 8.96 5.40 -15.48
N ASN A 133 10.23 5.00 -15.59
CA ASN A 133 11.10 4.73 -14.45
C ASN A 133 11.16 5.90 -13.47
N GLU A 134 11.16 7.14 -13.97
CA GLU A 134 11.27 8.37 -13.18
C GLU A 134 10.13 8.49 -12.14
N GLN A 135 8.97 7.90 -12.42
CA GLN A 135 7.83 7.88 -11.50
C GLN A 135 7.97 6.87 -10.36
N TRP A 136 9.06 6.08 -10.33
CA TRP A 136 9.36 5.09 -9.29
C TRP A 136 10.61 5.42 -8.50
N MET A 137 11.64 5.96 -9.18
CA MET A 137 13.01 5.94 -8.68
C MET A 137 13.27 6.84 -7.45
N GLY A 138 12.41 7.80 -7.13
CA GLY A 138 12.67 8.78 -6.07
C GLY A 138 13.79 9.76 -6.44
N GLY A 139 14.52 10.25 -5.43
CA GLY A 139 15.54 11.30 -5.55
C GLY A 139 16.88 10.88 -6.19
N TRP A 140 17.99 11.32 -5.59
CA TRP A 140 19.34 11.27 -6.16
C TRP A 140 19.81 9.87 -6.60
N GLU A 141 20.87 9.84 -7.42
CA GLU A 141 21.46 8.58 -7.89
C GLU A 141 22.18 7.81 -6.77
N LEU A 142 21.86 6.53 -6.65
CA LEU A 142 22.57 5.59 -5.77
C LEU A 142 23.23 4.47 -6.59
N PRO A 143 24.31 3.86 -6.06
CA PRO A 143 24.75 2.55 -6.53
C PRO A 143 23.58 1.56 -6.51
N GLY A 144 23.39 0.82 -7.60
CA GLY A 144 22.25 -0.10 -7.72
C GLY A 144 21.06 0.44 -8.54
N LYS A 145 21.09 1.71 -8.98
CA LYS A 145 19.99 2.34 -9.73
C LYS A 145 19.64 1.56 -11.00
N GLU A 146 20.63 1.19 -11.80
CA GLU A 146 20.43 0.43 -13.04
C GLU A 146 19.82 -0.95 -12.74
N GLN A 147 20.32 -1.66 -11.73
CA GLN A 147 19.79 -2.96 -11.33
C GLN A 147 18.36 -2.84 -10.80
N ALA A 148 18.01 -1.76 -10.10
CA ALA A 148 16.64 -1.49 -9.66
C ALA A 148 15.72 -1.19 -10.85
N GLN A 149 16.18 -0.44 -11.85
CA GLN A 149 15.43 -0.19 -13.09
C GLN A 149 15.20 -1.48 -13.88
N GLU A 150 16.22 -2.33 -14.00
CA GLU A 150 16.08 -3.66 -14.60
C GLU A 150 15.07 -4.52 -13.84
N ARG A 151 15.16 -4.57 -12.51
CA ARG A 151 14.23 -5.33 -11.66
C ARG A 151 12.79 -4.82 -11.79
N LEU A 152 12.62 -3.51 -11.95
CA LEU A 152 11.32 -2.87 -12.11
C LEU A 152 10.58 -3.34 -13.37
N THR A 153 11.29 -3.76 -14.42
CA THR A 153 10.67 -4.34 -15.62
C THR A 153 9.91 -5.65 -15.34
N LEU A 154 10.21 -6.32 -14.23
CA LEU A 154 9.58 -7.57 -13.81
C LEU A 154 8.33 -7.36 -12.93
N VAL A 155 8.04 -6.13 -12.53
CA VAL A 155 6.85 -5.80 -11.73
C VAL A 155 5.64 -5.66 -12.67
N PRO A 156 4.56 -6.44 -12.47
CA PRO A 156 3.35 -6.32 -13.29
C PRO A 156 2.76 -4.91 -13.23
N ARG A 157 2.26 -4.41 -14.38
CA ARG A 157 1.58 -3.11 -14.49
C ARG A 157 0.08 -3.29 -14.35
N LEU A 158 -0.49 -2.83 -13.25
CA LEU A 158 -1.89 -3.08 -12.92
C LEU A 158 -2.45 -2.08 -11.92
N ARG A 159 -3.78 -2.09 -11.79
CA ARG A 159 -4.53 -1.46 -10.72
C ARG A 159 -5.46 -2.48 -10.09
N VAL A 160 -5.39 -2.61 -8.77
CA VAL A 160 -6.23 -3.53 -7.99
C VAL A 160 -6.81 -2.78 -6.80
N ASP A 161 -8.12 -2.85 -6.63
CA ASP A 161 -8.80 -2.36 -5.43
C ASP A 161 -8.95 -3.50 -4.41
N SER A 162 -8.90 -3.14 -3.12
CA SER A 162 -9.22 -4.07 -2.04
C SER A 162 -10.72 -4.36 -1.95
N ASN A 163 -11.08 -5.30 -1.08
CA ASN A 163 -12.44 -5.31 -0.53
C ASN A 163 -12.75 -4.01 0.22
N VAL A 164 -14.04 -3.73 0.41
CA VAL A 164 -14.50 -2.71 1.37
C VAL A 164 -14.48 -3.33 2.75
N ALA A 165 -13.64 -2.83 3.64
CA ALA A 165 -13.65 -3.20 5.06
C ALA A 165 -14.55 -2.22 5.81
N VAL A 166 -15.39 -2.73 6.71
CA VAL A 166 -16.38 -1.92 7.43
C VAL A 166 -16.07 -1.99 8.91
N VAL A 167 -15.99 -0.82 9.55
CA VAL A 167 -15.81 -0.69 10.99
C VAL A 167 -17.04 0.00 11.59
N MET A 168 -17.58 -0.58 12.65
CA MET A 168 -18.64 0.02 13.45
C MET A 168 -18.01 0.74 14.64
N VAL A 169 -18.47 1.95 14.94
CA VAL A 169 -17.96 2.79 16.03
C VAL A 169 -19.09 3.25 16.94
N GLU A 170 -18.88 3.14 18.25
CA GLU A 170 -19.83 3.51 19.32
C GLU A 170 -19.22 4.47 20.35
#